data_AF-A0A2M7XW81-F1
#
_entry.id   AF-A0A2M7XW81-F1
#
_cell.length_a   1.000
_cell.length_b   1.000
_cell.length_c   1.000
_cell.angle_alpha   90.00
_cell.angle_beta   90.00
_cell.angle_gamma   90.00
#
_symmetry.space_group_name_H-M   'P 1'
#
loop_
_entity.id
_entity.type
_entity.pdbx_description
1 polymer ?
#
loop_
_entity_poly.entity_id
_entity_poly.type
_entity_poly.pdbx_seq_one_letter_code
_entity_poly.pdbx_strand_id
1 'polypeptide(L)' 'MKFEGKPQTYMTDDVKGYQSLTLEQVNAAAKKYLEPENLLIMVVGNPALFEKPLDDFGPVTMIDLEQDS' A
#
# COMPACT_ATOMS: atom_id res chain seq x y z
N MET A 1 12.91 29.36 -7.35
CA MET A 1 11.63 28.72 -7.70
C MET A 1 11.16 27.94 -6.48
N LYS A 2 9.99 28.26 -5.92
CA LYS A 2 9.37 27.45 -4.86
C LYS A 2 8.62 26.32 -5.55
N PHE A 3 9.07 25.08 -5.37
CA PHE A 3 8.24 23.91 -5.69
C PHE A 3 7.06 23.94 -4.72
N GLU A 4 5.86 24.28 -5.19
CA GLU A 4 4.60 24.13 -4.43
C GLU A 4 4.59 24.74 -3.01
N GLY A 5 5.32 25.84 -2.78
CA GLY A 5 5.40 26.48 -1.46
C GLY A 5 6.29 25.75 -0.43
N LYS A 6 6.98 24.68 -0.81
CA LYS A 6 7.90 23.92 0.05
C LYS A 6 9.27 24.62 0.18
N PRO A 7 10.03 24.34 1.28
CA PRO A 7 11.39 24.84 1.44
C PRO A 7 12.30 24.44 0.28
N GLN A 8 13.31 25.25 -0.01
CA GLN A 8 14.26 24.97 -1.10
C GLN A 8 15.05 23.66 -0.89
N THR A 9 15.17 23.23 0.37
CA THR A 9 15.87 22.01 0.78
C THR A 9 14.98 20.78 0.85
N TYR A 10 13.68 20.90 0.53
CA TYR A 10 12.69 19.84 0.72
C TYR A 10 13.14 18.47 0.16
N MET A 11 13.61 18.44 -1.09
CA MET A 11 14.08 17.19 -1.71
C MET A 11 15.33 16.62 -1.02
N THR A 12 16.26 17.47 -0.57
CA THR A 12 17.49 17.01 0.09
C THR A 12 17.23 16.56 1.52
N ASP A 13 16.28 17.20 2.22
CA ASP A 13 15.93 16.88 3.59
C ASP A 13 15.10 15.59 3.66
N ASP A 14 14.18 15.38 2.71
CA ASP A 14 13.42 14.13 2.59
C ASP A 14 14.35 12.93 2.37
N VAL A 15 15.32 13.04 1.45
CA VAL A 15 16.30 11.97 1.19
C VAL A 15 17.12 11.66 2.43
N LYS A 16 17.61 12.67 3.16
CA LYS A 16 18.33 12.46 4.43
C LYS A 16 17.44 11.77 5.46
N GLY A 17 16.17 12.19 5.54
CA GLY A 17 15.14 11.56 6.36
C GLY A 17 15.04 10.06 6.08
N TYR A 18 14.77 9.68 4.84
CA TYR A 18 14.65 8.26 4.44
C TYR A 18 15.93 7.45 4.71
N GLN A 19 17.11 8.02 4.47
CA GLN A 19 18.40 7.36 4.73
C GLN A 19 18.69 7.16 6.22
N SER A 20 18.11 7.99 7.09
CA SER A 20 18.32 7.91 8.53
C SER A 20 17.36 6.96 9.26
N LEU A 21 16.38 6.38 8.55
CA LEU A 21 15.40 5.47 9.14
C LEU A 21 16.07 4.24 9.74
N THR A 22 15.70 3.90 10.97
CA THR A 22 16.13 2.68 11.63
C THR A 22 15.08 1.57 11.51
N LEU A 23 15.52 0.32 11.64
CA LEU A 23 14.61 -0.83 11.67
C LEU A 23 13.57 -0.72 12.80
N GLU A 24 13.96 -0.18 13.95
CA GLU A 24 13.06 0.05 15.08
C GLU A 24 11.95 1.04 14.72
N GLN A 25 12.29 2.16 14.08
CA GLN A 25 11.32 3.17 13.66
C GLN A 25 10.33 2.62 12.64
N VAL A 26 10.80 1.84 11.66
CA VAL A 26 9.95 1.19 10.66
C VAL A 26 9.00 0.20 11.34
N ASN A 27 9.51 -0.64 12.24
CA ASN A 27 8.69 -1.61 12.97
C ASN A 27 7.68 -0.95 13.91
N ALA A 28 8.06 0.16 14.56
CA ALA A 28 7.15 0.93 15.41
C ALA A 28 6.02 1.56 14.59
N ALA A 29 6.32 2.12 13.41
CA ALA A 29 5.32 2.64 12.50
C ALA A 29 4.38 1.53 11.99
N ALA A 30 4.91 0.37 11.61
CA ALA A 30 4.12 -0.78 11.20
C ALA A 30 3.13 -1.20 12.30
N LYS A 31 3.61 -1.38 13.54
CA LYS A 31 2.75 -1.72 14.70
C LYS A 31 1.71 -0.66 15.03
N LYS A 32 1.99 0.62 14.73
CA LYS A 32 1.11 1.73 15.06
C LYS A 32 -0.02 1.91 14.03
N TYR A 33 0.27 1.67 12.75
CA TYR A 33 -0.63 2.05 11.66
C TYR A 33 -1.15 0.87 10.85
N LEU A 34 -0.47 -0.28 10.85
CA LEU A 34 -1.02 -1.48 10.25
C LEU A 34 -1.84 -2.21 11.29
N GLU A 35 -3.09 -2.47 10.94
CA GLU A 35 -4.02 -3.33 11.67
C GLU A 35 -4.23 -4.57 10.78
N PRO A 36 -3.38 -5.62 10.88
CA PRO A 36 -3.39 -6.74 9.95
C PRO A 36 -4.75 -7.43 9.82
N GLU A 37 -5.51 -7.48 10.91
CA GLU A 37 -6.87 -7.99 10.98
C GLU A 37 -7.89 -7.20 10.15
N ASN A 38 -7.59 -5.93 9.84
CA ASN A 38 -8.44 -5.01 9.08
C ASN A 38 -7.90 -4.74 7.65
N LEU A 39 -6.88 -5.49 7.20
CA LEU A 39 -6.34 -5.34 5.85
C LEU A 39 -7.26 -6.01 4.82
N LEU A 40 -7.52 -5.29 3.72
CA LEU A 40 -8.27 -5.78 2.56
C LEU A 40 -7.34 -5.91 1.35
N ILE A 41 -7.42 -7.04 0.65
CA ILE A 41 -6.83 -7.23 -0.67
C ILE A 41 -7.96 -7.15 -1.70
N MET A 42 -7.89 -6.17 -2.61
CA MET A 42 -8.82 -6.05 -3.72
C MET A 42 -8.11 -6.43 -5.02
N VAL A 43 -8.64 -7.43 -5.71
CA VAL A 43 -8.13 -7.90 -7.00
C VAL A 43 -9.21 -7.65 -8.05
N VAL A 44 -8.83 -6.99 -9.15
CA VAL A 44 -9.72 -6.75 -10.28
C VAL A 44 -9.18 -7.51 -11.49
N GLY A 45 -9.96 -8.44 -12.01
CA GLY A 45 -9.58 -9.26 -13.15
C GLY A 45 -10.44 -10.51 -13.30
N ASN A 46 -10.16 -11.30 -14.34
CA ASN A 46 -10.80 -12.59 -14.53
C ASN A 46 -10.07 -13.66 -13.68
N PRO A 47 -10.70 -14.24 -12.64
CA PRO A 47 -10.05 -15.22 -11.78
C PRO A 47 -9.61 -16.49 -12.52
N ALA A 48 -10.24 -16.81 -13.66
CA ALA A 48 -9.86 -17.97 -14.47
C ALA A 48 -8.49 -17.83 -15.16
N LEU A 49 -7.92 -16.62 -15.18
CA LEU A 49 -6.60 -16.36 -15.76
C LEU A 49 -5.48 -16.37 -14.72
N PHE A 50 -5.79 -16.56 -13.44
CA PHE A 50 -4.78 -16.59 -12.39
C PHE A 50 -4.13 -17.97 -12.27
N GLU A 51 -2.81 -17.99 -12.05
CA GLU A 51 -2.04 -19.24 -11.91
C GLU A 51 -2.40 -20.02 -10.64
N LYS A 52 -2.89 -19.31 -9.61
CA LYS A 52 -3.31 -19.86 -8.33
C LYS A 52 -4.66 -19.28 -7.92
N PRO A 53 -5.48 -20.06 -7.21
CA PRO A 53 -6.76 -19.55 -6.73
C PRO A 53 -6.53 -18.51 -5.64
N LEU A 54 -7.44 -17.53 -5.54
CA LEU A 54 -7.29 -16.41 -4.58
C LEU A 54 -7.51 -16.84 -3.13
N ASP A 55 -8.19 -17.98 -2.91
CA ASP A 55 -8.44 -18.53 -1.58
C ASP A 55 -7.17 -19.04 -0.88
N ASP A 56 -6.08 -19.26 -1.62
CA ASP A 56 -4.73 -19.47 -1.08
C ASP A 56 -4.25 -18.29 -0.20
N PHE A 57 -4.77 -17.09 -0.43
CA PHE A 57 -4.40 -15.87 0.31
C PHE A 57 -5.37 -15.51 1.44
N GLY A 58 -6.49 -16.24 1.57
CA GLY A 58 -7.52 -16.01 2.58
C GLY A 58 -8.95 -16.01 2.01
N PRO A 59 -9.96 -15.69 2.85
CA PRO A 59 -11.36 -15.68 2.42
C PRO A 59 -11.60 -14.70 1.26
N VAL A 60 -12.30 -15.17 0.22
CA VAL A 60 -12.61 -14.36 -0.97
C VAL A 60 -14.08 -14.00 -0.99
N THR A 61 -14.37 -12.71 -1.13
CA THR A 61 -15.71 -12.21 -1.47
C THR A 61 -15.68 -11.75 -2.92
N MET A 62 -16.43 -12.44 -3.79
CA MET A 62 -16.55 -12.05 -5.19
C MET A 62 -17.54 -10.91 -5.33
N ILE A 63 -17.13 -9.86 -6.05
CA ILE A 63 -17.99 -8.74 -6.44
C ILE A 63 -18.06 -8.75 -7.96
N ASP A 64 -19.21 -9.13 -8.50
CA ASP A 64 -19.45 -9.06 -9.95
C ASP A 64 -19.65 -7.60 -10.34
N LEU A 65 -18.76 -7.10 -11.19
CA LEU A 65 -18.90 -5.77 -11.78
C LEU A 65 -19.84 -5.89 -12.97
N GLU A 66 -21.13 -5.65 -12.74
CA GLU A 66 -22.08 -5.45 -13.83
C GLU A 66 -21.62 -4.25 -14.66
N GLN A 67 -21.32 -4.46 -15.95
CA GLN A 67 -21.20 -3.36 -16.88
C GLN A 67 -22.60 -2.99 -17.32
N ASP A 68 -23.17 -1.93 -16.73
CA ASP A 68 -24.30 -1.23 -17.34
C ASP A 68 -23.89 -0.88 -18.78
N SER A 69 -24.50 -1.61 -19.73
CA SER A 69 -24.25 -1.53 -21.17
C SER A 69 -25.03 -0.39 -21.80
#